data_AF-A0A128EXG3-F1
#
_entry.id   AF-A0A128EXG3-F1
#
_cell.length_a   1.000
_cell.length_b   1.000
_cell.length_c   1.000
_cell.angle_alpha   90.00
_cell.angle_beta   90.00
_cell.angle_gamma   90.00
#
_symmetry.space_group_name_H-M   'P 1'
#
loop_
_entity.id
_entity.type
_entity.pdbx_description
1 polymer ?
#
loop_
_entity_poly.entity_id
_entity_poly.type
_entity_poly.pdbx_seq_one_letter_code
_entity_poly.pdbx_strand_id
1 'polypeptide(L)'
;MKLSYAVLASALFLSACSDAPQTPLTVDKLQPASPPPSMVEKPDFASYKIVDEKKKAFVAFMKPGISYINGLIENARTRLIGLENGKTLTDEDEAFLARVAELFNLPLPEAGADKKWYQEALKRVDVIPADLVLTQAAKESGWGTSRFAREGNNYFGQWCYTSGCGMVPSARSQGKTHEVAVFKDTYHSIRAYFLNVNRNKAYAELRNIRADLRKSGEPISGVALANGLKSYSERGQAYVDEVQSMIRYNEKYWSQG
;
A
#
# COMPACT_ATOMS: atom_id res chain seq x y z
N MET A 1 60.26 -19.11 -48.13
CA MET A 1 59.28 -20.10 -47.64
C MET A 1 58.08 -19.32 -47.10
N LYS A 2 56.95 -19.53 -47.77
CA LYS A 2 55.55 -19.14 -47.55
C LYS A 2 55.06 -18.57 -46.18
N LEU A 3 54.10 -17.64 -46.32
CA LEU A 3 52.96 -17.27 -45.43
C LEU A 3 53.29 -16.55 -44.12
N SER A 4 52.50 -15.62 -43.57
CA SER A 4 51.28 -14.90 -43.95
C SER A 4 51.07 -13.85 -42.84
N TYR A 5 50.67 -12.62 -43.18
CA TYR A 5 50.18 -11.66 -42.18
C TYR A 5 48.76 -12.07 -41.78
N ALA A 6 48.61 -12.55 -40.54
CA ALA A 6 47.31 -12.83 -39.94
C ALA A 6 46.76 -11.56 -39.27
N VAL A 7 45.51 -11.27 -39.61
CA VAL A 7 44.68 -10.17 -39.11
C VAL A 7 44.37 -10.39 -37.62
N LEU A 8 44.76 -9.45 -36.75
CA LEU A 8 44.29 -9.38 -35.37
C LEU A 8 43.01 -8.52 -35.33
N ALA A 9 41.86 -9.17 -35.47
CA ALA A 9 40.57 -8.58 -35.19
C ALA A 9 40.41 -8.41 -33.67
N SER A 10 40.42 -7.16 -33.20
CA SER A 10 40.08 -6.82 -31.82
C SER A 10 38.57 -6.98 -31.62
N ALA A 11 38.17 -8.02 -30.89
CA ALA A 11 36.81 -8.18 -30.40
C ALA A 11 36.59 -7.26 -29.19
N LEU A 12 36.01 -6.09 -29.43
CA LEU A 12 35.43 -5.24 -28.39
C LEU A 12 34.17 -5.93 -27.86
N PHE A 13 34.27 -6.57 -26.70
CA PHE A 13 33.10 -6.96 -25.91
C PHE A 13 32.47 -5.70 -25.32
N LEU A 14 31.49 -5.14 -26.03
CA LEU A 14 30.56 -4.17 -25.47
C LEU A 14 29.63 -4.91 -24.50
N SER A 15 29.98 -4.89 -23.21
CA SER A 15 29.05 -5.16 -22.12
C SER A 15 27.98 -4.08 -22.14
N ALA A 16 26.83 -4.40 -22.75
CA ALA A 16 25.64 -3.58 -22.67
C ALA A 16 24.91 -3.88 -21.35
N CYS A 17 25.32 -3.22 -20.26
CA CYS A 17 24.46 -3.04 -19.10
C CYS A 17 23.39 -2.00 -19.47
N SER A 18 22.24 -2.50 -19.92
CA SER A 18 21.02 -1.70 -20.08
C SER A 18 20.42 -1.44 -18.69
N ASP A 19 20.85 -0.37 -18.03
CA ASP A 19 20.13 0.23 -16.88
C ASP A 19 18.94 1.05 -17.40
N ALA A 20 18.00 0.36 -18.06
CA ALA A 20 16.68 0.96 -18.29
C ALA A 20 16.02 1.14 -16.91
N PRO A 21 15.46 2.32 -16.59
CA PRO A 21 14.74 2.51 -15.33
C PRO A 21 13.63 1.47 -15.24
N GLN A 22 13.80 0.50 -14.35
CA GLN A 22 12.75 -0.49 -14.11
C GLN A 22 11.54 0.26 -13.56
N THR A 23 10.39 0.07 -14.21
CA THR A 23 9.14 0.63 -13.70
C THR A 23 8.94 0.09 -12.29
N PRO A 24 8.70 0.93 -11.28
CA PRO A 24 8.55 0.45 -9.90
C PRO A 24 7.46 -0.62 -9.83
N LEU A 25 7.73 -1.71 -9.11
CA LEU A 25 6.75 -2.76 -8.89
C LEU A 25 5.57 -2.21 -8.09
N THR A 26 4.35 -2.53 -8.53
CA THR A 26 3.09 -2.04 -7.95
C THR A 26 2.09 -3.17 -7.75
N VAL A 27 1.08 -2.95 -6.89
CA VAL A 27 0.06 -3.96 -6.54
C VAL A 27 -0.71 -4.45 -7.79
N ASP A 28 -0.91 -3.60 -8.80
CA ASP A 28 -1.52 -3.97 -10.08
C ASP A 28 -0.67 -4.93 -10.92
N LYS A 29 0.61 -5.14 -10.59
CA LYS A 29 1.48 -6.14 -11.23
C LYS A 29 1.37 -7.52 -10.60
N LEU A 30 0.60 -7.69 -9.53
CA LEU A 30 0.37 -9.01 -8.93
C LEU A 30 -0.47 -9.93 -9.84
N GLN A 31 -1.25 -9.36 -10.76
CA GLN A 31 -2.07 -10.07 -11.72
C GLN A 31 -2.46 -9.14 -12.87
N PRO A 32 -2.91 -9.65 -14.03
CA PRO A 32 -3.61 -8.83 -15.00
C PRO A 32 -4.80 -8.13 -14.33
N ALA A 33 -4.85 -6.81 -14.41
CA ALA A 33 -5.91 -6.01 -13.80
C ALA A 33 -6.42 -4.96 -14.79
N SER A 34 -7.71 -4.64 -14.69
CA SER A 34 -8.24 -3.43 -15.33
C SER A 34 -7.47 -2.21 -14.83
N PRO A 35 -7.39 -1.13 -15.62
CA PRO A 35 -6.77 0.11 -15.17
C PRO A 35 -7.36 0.59 -13.83
N PRO A 36 -6.55 1.22 -12.96
CA PRO A 36 -7.08 1.80 -11.72
C PRO A 36 -8.16 2.84 -12.05
N PRO A 37 -9.12 3.08 -11.13
CA PRO A 37 -10.10 4.14 -11.32
C PRO A 37 -9.39 5.49 -11.52
N SER A 38 -9.95 6.34 -12.39
CA SER A 38 -9.46 7.71 -12.52
C SER A 38 -9.76 8.47 -11.24
N MET A 39 -8.72 8.87 -10.52
CA MET A 39 -8.80 9.58 -9.25
C MET A 39 -8.12 10.95 -9.33
N VAL A 40 -8.11 11.53 -10.54
CA VAL A 40 -7.41 12.78 -10.88
C VAL A 40 -8.26 14.01 -10.55
N GLU A 41 -9.58 13.93 -10.79
CA GLU A 41 -10.51 15.01 -10.47
C GLU A 41 -10.92 14.96 -9.00
N LYS A 42 -10.12 15.62 -8.17
CA LYS A 42 -10.36 15.74 -6.74
C LYS A 42 -11.41 16.84 -6.44
N PRO A 43 -12.47 16.55 -5.68
CA PRO A 43 -13.39 17.57 -5.19
C PRO A 43 -12.67 18.62 -4.33
N ASP A 44 -13.05 19.90 -4.46
CA ASP A 44 -12.66 20.91 -3.48
C ASP A 44 -13.47 20.73 -2.19
N PHE A 45 -12.98 19.86 -1.30
CA PHE A 45 -13.64 19.56 -0.03
C PHE A 45 -13.81 20.80 0.88
N ALA A 46 -13.02 21.88 0.67
CA ALA A 46 -13.14 23.11 1.45
C ALA A 46 -14.33 23.99 1.01
N SER A 47 -14.85 23.77 -0.21
CA SER A 47 -15.99 24.51 -0.75
C SER A 47 -17.33 24.12 -0.10
N TYR A 48 -17.45 22.89 0.41
CA TYR A 48 -18.69 22.37 1.02
C TYR A 48 -19.07 23.12 2.29
N LYS A 49 -20.31 23.63 2.35
CA LYS A 49 -20.86 24.32 3.52
C LYS A 49 -21.54 23.36 4.50
N ILE A 50 -22.12 22.28 3.99
CA ILE A 50 -22.80 21.26 4.79
C ILE A 50 -21.83 20.13 5.09
N VAL A 51 -21.59 19.87 6.39
CA VAL A 51 -20.62 18.85 6.84
C VAL A 51 -21.00 17.45 6.33
N ASP A 52 -22.30 17.13 6.33
CA ASP A 52 -22.79 15.82 5.85
C ASP A 52 -22.47 15.57 4.38
N GLU A 53 -22.68 16.58 3.52
CA GLU A 53 -22.36 16.53 2.09
C GLU A 53 -20.86 16.38 1.86
N LYS A 54 -20.03 17.11 2.61
CA LYS A 54 -18.57 16.98 2.54
C LYS A 54 -18.12 15.55 2.85
N LYS A 55 -18.66 14.95 3.91
CA LYS A 55 -18.32 13.57 4.32
C LYS A 55 -18.75 12.56 3.26
N LYS A 56 -19.96 12.70 2.70
CA LYS A 56 -20.45 11.86 1.58
C LYS A 56 -19.56 11.99 0.34
N ALA A 57 -19.22 13.21 -0.07
CA ALA A 57 -18.34 13.45 -1.19
C ALA A 57 -16.95 12.85 -0.98
N PHE A 58 -16.41 12.97 0.24
CA PHE A 58 -15.12 12.38 0.60
C PHE A 58 -15.13 10.85 0.49
N VAL A 59 -16.18 10.20 1.01
CA VAL A 59 -16.33 8.74 0.90
C VAL A 59 -16.49 8.32 -0.56
N ALA A 60 -17.38 8.97 -1.30
CA ALA A 60 -17.62 8.67 -2.71
C ALA A 60 -16.35 8.81 -3.56
N PHE A 61 -15.52 9.79 -3.25
CA PHE A 61 -14.23 9.99 -3.90
C PHE A 61 -13.23 8.88 -3.55
N MET A 62 -13.07 8.52 -2.28
CA MET A 62 -12.02 7.59 -1.84
C MET A 62 -12.36 6.11 -2.10
N LYS A 63 -13.64 5.73 -1.99
CA LYS A 63 -14.09 4.33 -1.99
C LYS A 63 -13.69 3.55 -3.25
N PRO A 64 -13.80 4.08 -4.49
CA PRO A 64 -13.40 3.34 -5.68
C PRO A 64 -11.94 2.86 -5.64
N GLY A 65 -11.01 3.74 -5.24
CA GLY A 65 -9.59 3.39 -5.13
C GLY A 65 -9.31 2.36 -4.03
N ILE A 66 -10.01 2.46 -2.90
CA ILE A 66 -9.92 1.50 -1.79
C ILE A 66 -10.41 0.12 -2.22
N SER A 67 -11.60 0.06 -2.83
CA SER A 67 -12.19 -1.19 -3.32
C SER A 67 -11.33 -1.85 -4.39
N TYR A 68 -10.77 -1.05 -5.31
CA TYR A 68 -9.87 -1.54 -6.34
C TYR A 68 -8.62 -2.21 -5.74
N ILE A 69 -7.93 -1.54 -4.80
CA ILE A 69 -6.71 -2.10 -4.17
C ILE A 69 -7.03 -3.34 -3.32
N ASN A 70 -8.13 -3.33 -2.57
CA ASN A 70 -8.57 -4.53 -1.84
C ASN A 70 -8.85 -5.70 -2.79
N GLY A 71 -9.49 -5.47 -3.93
CA GLY A 71 -9.73 -6.49 -4.94
C GLY A 71 -8.43 -7.09 -5.49
N LEU A 72 -7.42 -6.25 -5.76
CA LEU A 72 -6.10 -6.74 -6.18
C LEU A 72 -5.44 -7.62 -5.11
N ILE A 73 -5.53 -7.20 -3.84
CA ILE A 73 -4.95 -7.93 -2.72
C ILE A 73 -5.68 -9.26 -2.49
N GLU A 74 -7.01 -9.29 -2.55
CA GLU A 74 -7.80 -10.51 -2.34
C GLU A 74 -7.55 -11.54 -3.44
N ASN A 75 -7.42 -11.11 -4.70
CA ASN A 75 -7.06 -12.01 -5.78
C ASN A 75 -5.64 -12.57 -5.61
N ALA A 76 -4.68 -11.72 -5.25
CA ALA A 76 -3.30 -12.16 -4.97
C ALA A 76 -3.26 -13.16 -3.80
N ARG A 77 -4.06 -12.91 -2.75
CA ARG A 77 -4.26 -13.83 -1.64
C ARG A 77 -4.83 -15.18 -2.11
N THR A 78 -5.87 -15.15 -2.93
CA THR A 78 -6.49 -16.36 -3.49
C THR A 78 -5.47 -17.18 -4.29
N ARG A 79 -4.64 -16.51 -5.11
CA ARG A 79 -3.54 -17.17 -5.82
C ARG A 79 -2.52 -17.80 -4.86
N LEU A 80 -2.10 -17.08 -3.80
CA LEU A 80 -1.19 -17.61 -2.77
C LEU A 80 -1.74 -18.87 -2.11
N ILE A 81 -3.02 -18.88 -1.71
CA ILE A 81 -3.69 -20.06 -1.13
C ILE A 81 -3.68 -21.23 -2.12
N GLY A 82 -3.93 -20.97 -3.40
CA GLY A 82 -3.87 -21.99 -4.45
C GLY A 82 -2.47 -22.61 -4.62
N LEU A 83 -1.42 -21.81 -4.49
CA LEU A 83 -0.03 -22.24 -4.63
C LEU A 83 0.49 -22.99 -3.39
N GLU A 84 0.05 -22.61 -2.18
CA GLU A 84 0.43 -23.30 -0.94
C GLU A 84 0.03 -24.79 -0.95
N ASN A 85 -1.07 -25.14 -1.63
CA ASN A 85 -1.64 -26.48 -1.65
C ASN A 85 -0.94 -27.50 -2.58
N GLY A 86 0.34 -27.28 -2.93
CA GLY A 86 1.23 -28.33 -3.43
C GLY A 86 1.16 -28.63 -4.93
N LYS A 87 1.03 -27.60 -5.77
CA LYS A 87 1.27 -27.73 -7.23
C LYS A 87 2.73 -27.46 -7.55
N THR A 88 3.26 -28.12 -8.58
CA THR A 88 4.54 -27.71 -9.20
C THR A 88 4.39 -26.27 -9.70
N LEU A 89 5.29 -25.39 -9.28
CA LEU A 89 5.27 -23.99 -9.68
C LEU A 89 5.63 -23.86 -11.16
N THR A 90 4.92 -22.99 -11.86
CA THR A 90 5.32 -22.51 -13.19
C THR A 90 6.24 -21.31 -13.06
N ASP A 91 6.96 -20.94 -14.12
CA ASP A 91 7.76 -19.71 -14.17
C ASP A 91 6.93 -18.46 -13.83
N GLU A 92 5.64 -18.46 -14.20
CA GLU A 92 4.73 -17.37 -13.87
C GLU A 92 4.40 -17.31 -12.37
N ASP A 93 4.31 -18.48 -11.72
CA ASP A 93 4.09 -18.57 -10.27
C ASP A 93 5.33 -18.12 -9.51
N GLU A 94 6.53 -18.53 -9.93
CA GLU A 94 7.78 -18.06 -9.34
C GLU A 94 7.92 -16.53 -9.48
N ALA A 95 7.62 -15.98 -10.66
CA ALA A 95 7.60 -14.54 -10.87
C ALA A 95 6.54 -13.84 -10.00
N PHE A 96 5.37 -14.46 -9.81
CA PHE A 96 4.34 -13.95 -8.91
C PHE A 96 4.81 -13.93 -7.45
N LEU A 97 5.41 -15.01 -6.95
CA LEU A 97 5.93 -15.10 -5.59
C LEU A 97 7.06 -14.09 -5.36
N ALA A 98 7.94 -13.88 -6.34
CA ALA A 98 8.98 -12.85 -6.29
C ALA A 98 8.37 -11.44 -6.19
N ARG A 99 7.31 -11.15 -6.96
CA ARG A 99 6.59 -9.87 -6.86
C ARG A 99 5.94 -9.66 -5.50
N VAL A 100 5.35 -10.72 -4.92
CA VAL A 100 4.79 -10.67 -3.56
C VAL A 100 5.89 -10.40 -2.53
N ALA A 101 7.01 -11.11 -2.64
CA ALA A 101 8.15 -10.96 -1.74
C ALA A 101 8.67 -9.52 -1.70
N GLU A 102 8.83 -8.91 -2.87
CA GLU A 102 9.29 -7.52 -3.00
C GLU A 102 8.24 -6.52 -2.47
N LEU A 103 7.00 -6.59 -2.94
CA LEU A 103 5.95 -5.62 -2.57
C LEU A 103 5.65 -5.61 -1.07
N PHE A 104 5.56 -6.81 -0.48
CA PHE A 104 5.20 -7.01 0.92
C PHE A 104 6.42 -7.17 1.83
N ASN A 105 7.62 -6.86 1.34
CA ASN A 105 8.87 -6.87 2.11
C ASN A 105 9.08 -8.17 2.89
N LEU A 106 8.91 -9.30 2.19
CA LEU A 106 8.98 -10.66 2.71
C LEU A 106 9.89 -11.50 1.81
N PRO A 107 11.22 -11.45 2.01
CA PRO A 107 12.18 -12.16 1.15
C PRO A 107 11.84 -13.65 1.02
N LEU A 108 12.01 -14.18 -0.20
CA LEU A 108 11.90 -15.62 -0.44
C LEU A 108 13.14 -16.34 0.15
N PRO A 109 12.96 -17.52 0.77
CA PRO A 109 14.07 -18.40 1.08
C PRO A 109 14.79 -18.84 -0.19
N GLU A 110 16.10 -19.14 -0.10
CA GLU A 110 16.90 -19.62 -1.24
C GLU A 110 16.33 -20.90 -1.87
N ALA A 111 15.75 -21.78 -1.05
CA ALA A 111 15.10 -23.01 -1.50
C ALA A 111 13.68 -22.81 -2.06
N GLY A 112 13.20 -21.57 -2.16
CA GLY A 112 11.83 -21.24 -2.58
C GLY A 112 10.86 -21.06 -1.40
N ALA A 113 9.61 -20.74 -1.72
CA ALA A 113 8.57 -20.48 -0.74
C ALA A 113 8.21 -21.76 0.04
N ASP A 114 8.55 -21.80 1.33
CA ASP A 114 8.16 -22.88 2.24
C ASP A 114 6.83 -22.57 2.96
N LYS A 115 6.34 -23.53 3.74
CA LYS A 115 5.09 -23.36 4.51
C LYS A 115 5.10 -22.14 5.43
N LYS A 116 6.24 -21.81 6.05
CA LYS A 116 6.34 -20.66 6.95
C LYS A 116 6.26 -19.35 6.17
N TRP A 117 6.87 -19.30 4.99
CA TRP A 117 6.79 -18.17 4.09
C TRP A 117 5.35 -17.94 3.63
N TYR A 118 4.63 -18.99 3.19
CA TYR A 118 3.22 -18.86 2.81
C TYR A 118 2.36 -18.34 3.96
N GLN A 119 2.55 -18.86 5.17
CA GLN A 119 1.82 -18.40 6.36
C GLN A 119 2.04 -16.90 6.65
N GLU A 120 3.29 -16.41 6.57
CA GLU A 120 3.57 -14.99 6.76
C GLU A 120 3.10 -14.14 5.57
N ALA A 121 3.23 -14.64 4.33
CA ALA A 121 2.71 -13.99 3.13
C ALA A 121 1.20 -13.78 3.25
N LEU A 122 0.46 -14.80 3.70
CA LEU A 122 -0.98 -14.71 3.96
C LEU A 122 -1.35 -13.82 5.16
N LYS A 123 -0.40 -13.38 6.00
CA LYS A 123 -0.70 -12.31 6.98
C LYS A 123 -0.59 -10.92 6.33
N ARG A 124 0.33 -10.78 5.37
CA ARG A 124 0.65 -9.51 4.69
C ARG A 124 -0.26 -9.22 3.50
N VAL A 125 -0.51 -10.21 2.65
CA VAL A 125 -1.36 -10.12 1.46
C VAL A 125 -2.81 -10.33 1.86
N ASP A 126 -3.39 -9.30 2.47
CA ASP A 126 -4.75 -9.35 2.96
C ASP A 126 -5.39 -7.94 2.99
N VAL A 127 -6.71 -7.91 2.87
CA VAL A 127 -7.53 -6.70 2.75
C VAL A 127 -7.47 -5.85 4.01
N ILE A 128 -7.71 -4.55 3.84
CA ILE A 128 -7.93 -3.63 4.96
C ILE A 128 -9.37 -3.13 4.84
N PRO A 129 -10.21 -3.27 5.88
CA PRO A 129 -11.62 -2.93 5.80
C PRO A 129 -11.80 -1.44 5.51
N ALA A 130 -12.75 -1.12 4.64
CA ALA A 130 -12.86 0.22 4.05
C ALA A 130 -13.16 1.31 5.10
N ASP A 131 -13.92 0.98 6.14
CA ASP A 131 -14.23 1.86 7.27
C ASP A 131 -12.95 2.35 7.98
N LEU A 132 -11.95 1.48 8.17
CA LEU A 132 -10.67 1.84 8.74
C LEU A 132 -9.89 2.78 7.82
N VAL A 133 -9.78 2.42 6.54
CA VAL A 133 -9.03 3.22 5.56
C VAL A 133 -9.65 4.61 5.40
N LEU A 134 -10.97 4.69 5.28
CA LEU A 134 -11.72 5.94 5.17
C LEU A 134 -11.59 6.77 6.45
N THR A 135 -11.66 6.15 7.63
CA THR A 135 -11.52 6.86 8.90
C THR A 135 -10.13 7.46 9.05
N GLN A 136 -9.07 6.69 8.81
CA GLN A 136 -7.70 7.21 8.88
C GLN A 136 -7.49 8.30 7.83
N ALA A 137 -7.93 8.09 6.58
CA ALA A 137 -7.86 9.13 5.55
C ALA A 137 -8.57 10.42 5.99
N ALA A 138 -9.80 10.32 6.51
CA ALA A 138 -10.57 11.47 6.96
C ALA A 138 -9.90 12.17 8.15
N LYS A 139 -9.36 11.41 9.10
CA LYS A 139 -8.67 11.95 10.27
C LYS A 139 -7.39 12.68 9.89
N GLU A 140 -6.50 12.05 9.13
CA GLU A 140 -5.20 12.60 8.80
C GLU A 140 -5.28 13.77 7.81
N SER A 141 -6.29 13.77 6.94
CA SER A 141 -6.47 14.83 5.94
C SER A 141 -7.47 15.93 6.34
N GLY A 142 -8.13 15.81 7.49
CA GLY A 142 -9.26 16.68 7.85
C GLY A 142 -10.38 16.62 6.81
N TRP A 143 -10.81 15.41 6.43
CA TRP A 143 -11.76 15.16 5.34
C TRP A 143 -11.34 15.78 4.00
N GLY A 144 -10.05 15.66 3.66
CA GLY A 144 -9.47 16.11 2.40
C GLY A 144 -9.12 17.60 2.32
N THR A 145 -9.35 18.37 3.38
CA THR A 145 -9.14 19.83 3.38
C THR A 145 -7.71 20.27 3.70
N SER A 146 -6.92 19.37 4.32
CA SER A 146 -5.51 19.61 4.64
C SER A 146 -4.71 20.02 3.40
N ARG A 147 -3.75 20.93 3.59
CA ARG A 147 -2.80 21.31 2.55
C ARG A 147 -2.08 20.11 1.96
N PHE A 148 -1.69 19.14 2.80
CA PHE A 148 -1.01 17.92 2.35
C PHE A 148 -1.88 17.03 1.44
N ALA A 149 -3.18 16.98 1.69
CA ALA A 149 -4.12 16.28 0.83
C ALA A 149 -4.42 17.06 -0.46
N ARG A 150 -4.56 18.39 -0.37
CA ARG A 150 -4.88 19.25 -1.52
C ARG A 150 -3.72 19.40 -2.50
N GLU A 151 -2.51 19.61 -2.02
CA GLU A 151 -1.33 19.86 -2.88
C GLU A 151 -0.51 18.59 -3.11
N GLY A 152 -0.38 17.74 -2.09
CA GLY A 152 0.47 16.55 -2.13
C GLY A 152 -0.26 15.23 -2.36
N ASN A 153 -1.60 15.24 -2.51
CA ASN A 153 -2.44 14.04 -2.51
C ASN A 153 -2.17 13.11 -1.32
N ASN A 154 -1.63 13.60 -0.20
CA ASN A 154 -1.29 12.80 0.95
C ASN A 154 -2.43 12.79 1.96
N TYR A 155 -3.28 11.77 1.86
CA TYR A 155 -4.48 11.63 2.71
C TYR A 155 -4.23 10.96 4.05
N PHE A 156 -3.05 10.36 4.23
CA PHE A 156 -2.75 9.46 5.35
C PHE A 156 -1.59 9.96 6.23
N GLY A 157 -1.08 11.17 5.99
CA GLY A 157 0.05 11.72 6.73
C GLY A 157 1.35 10.93 6.53
N GLN A 158 1.54 10.33 5.35
CA GLN A 158 2.70 9.47 5.09
C GLN A 158 3.98 10.30 4.98
N TRP A 159 4.95 9.98 5.82
CA TRP A 159 6.30 10.56 5.76
C TRP A 159 7.14 9.93 4.66
N CYS A 160 8.10 10.68 4.16
CA CYS A 160 9.21 10.19 3.37
C CYS A 160 10.53 10.76 3.92
N TYR A 161 11.62 10.00 3.75
CA TYR A 161 12.86 10.19 4.51
C TYR A 161 14.07 10.57 3.63
N THR A 162 13.83 10.85 2.35
CA THR A 162 14.85 11.31 1.40
C THR A 162 14.66 12.81 1.17
N SER A 163 15.73 13.61 1.19
CA SER A 163 15.57 15.05 0.93
C SER A 163 14.90 15.29 -0.43
N GLY A 164 13.86 16.13 -0.47
CA GLY A 164 13.10 16.44 -1.69
C GLY A 164 12.09 15.39 -2.13
N CYS A 165 11.78 14.39 -1.30
CA CYS A 165 10.76 13.38 -1.59
C CYS A 165 9.32 13.87 -1.39
N GLY A 166 9.13 15.04 -0.77
CA GLY A 166 7.81 15.52 -0.40
C GLY A 166 7.74 17.00 -0.06
N MET A 167 6.71 17.36 0.71
CA MET A 167 6.48 18.72 1.18
C MET A 167 7.05 18.89 2.59
N VAL A 168 7.83 19.96 2.79
CA VAL A 168 8.37 20.30 4.11
C VAL A 168 7.25 20.85 5.00
N PRO A 169 7.03 20.28 6.21
CA PRO A 169 6.10 20.86 7.17
C PRO A 169 6.52 22.28 7.60
N SER A 170 5.58 23.21 7.66
CA SER A 170 5.83 24.59 8.10
C SER A 170 6.39 24.68 9.52
N ALA A 171 6.11 23.69 10.37
CA ALA A 171 6.56 23.59 11.76
C ALA A 171 7.41 22.33 11.99
N ARG A 172 8.50 22.17 11.22
CA ARG A 172 9.42 21.04 11.40
C ARG A 172 10.24 21.21 12.67
N SER A 173 10.15 20.24 13.59
CA SER A 173 10.98 20.21 14.79
C SER A 173 12.47 20.19 14.44
N GLN A 174 13.30 20.88 15.22
CA GLN A 174 14.73 20.96 15.01
C GLN A 174 15.35 19.55 14.98
N GLY A 175 16.16 19.25 13.96
CA GLY A 175 16.83 17.96 13.79
C GLY A 175 16.01 16.86 13.07
N LYS A 176 14.74 17.10 12.74
CA LYS A 176 13.97 16.17 11.88
C LYS A 176 14.22 16.48 10.41
N THR A 177 14.51 15.45 9.61
CA THR A 177 14.74 15.56 8.15
C THR A 177 13.61 15.01 7.30
N HIS A 178 12.58 14.40 7.91
CA HIS A 178 11.46 13.84 7.18
C HIS A 178 10.60 14.93 6.51
N GLU A 179 10.07 14.60 5.35
CA GLU A 179 9.11 15.40 4.58
C GLU A 179 7.79 14.64 4.49
N VAL A 180 6.69 15.35 4.22
CA VAL A 180 5.39 14.72 3.97
C VAL A 180 5.33 14.29 2.52
N ALA A 181 5.24 13.00 2.23
CA ALA A 181 5.30 12.46 0.87
C ALA A 181 4.30 13.15 -0.07
N VAL A 182 4.72 13.39 -1.32
CA VAL A 182 3.84 13.84 -2.40
C VAL A 182 3.54 12.66 -3.32
N PHE A 183 2.26 12.49 -3.67
CA PHE A 183 1.80 11.44 -4.55
C PHE A 183 1.29 12.01 -5.87
N LYS A 184 1.57 11.28 -6.95
CA LYS A 184 1.10 11.61 -8.31
C LYS A 184 -0.41 11.85 -8.35
N ASP A 185 -1.17 10.99 -7.67
CA ASP A 185 -2.62 11.08 -7.56
C ASP A 185 -3.09 10.37 -6.27
N THR A 186 -4.39 10.43 -6.00
CA THR A 186 -5.00 9.81 -4.83
C THR A 186 -4.84 8.30 -4.81
N TYR A 187 -4.88 7.63 -5.98
CA TYR A 187 -4.67 6.19 -6.07
C TYR A 187 -3.26 5.79 -5.56
N HIS A 188 -2.23 6.55 -5.91
CA HIS A 188 -0.86 6.33 -5.42
C HIS A 188 -0.76 6.50 -3.90
N SER A 189 -1.47 7.48 -3.32
CA SER A 189 -1.54 7.67 -1.87
C SER A 189 -2.22 6.48 -1.17
N ILE A 190 -3.37 6.04 -1.68
CA ILE A 190 -4.09 4.87 -1.13
C ILE A 190 -3.20 3.63 -1.24
N ARG A 191 -2.58 3.37 -2.39
CA ARG A 191 -1.68 2.23 -2.60
C ARG A 191 -0.51 2.23 -1.61
N ALA A 192 0.14 3.36 -1.42
CA ALA A 192 1.24 3.50 -0.47
C ALA A 192 0.80 3.20 0.97
N TYR A 193 -0.38 3.69 1.37
CA TYR A 193 -0.96 3.39 2.68
C TYR A 193 -1.21 1.88 2.86
N PHE A 194 -1.84 1.23 1.88
CA PHE A 194 -2.10 -0.21 1.91
C PHE A 194 -0.81 -1.01 2.06
N LEU A 195 0.21 -0.71 1.25
CA LEU A 195 1.51 -1.38 1.34
C LEU A 195 2.16 -1.14 2.71
N ASN A 196 2.14 0.09 3.23
CA ASN A 196 2.71 0.41 4.53
C ASN A 196 2.09 -0.44 5.64
N VAL A 197 0.76 -0.46 5.75
CA VAL A 197 0.04 -1.25 6.77
C VAL A 197 0.28 -2.75 6.59
N ASN A 198 0.31 -3.24 5.36
CA ASN A 198 0.47 -4.65 5.06
C ASN A 198 1.92 -5.17 5.13
N ARG A 199 2.95 -4.31 5.10
CA ARG A 199 4.36 -4.76 5.04
C ARG A 199 5.25 -4.26 6.17
N ASN A 200 4.93 -3.14 6.81
CA ASN A 200 5.78 -2.56 7.84
C ASN A 200 5.69 -3.40 9.13
N LYS A 201 6.84 -3.67 9.76
CA LYS A 201 6.93 -4.42 11.03
C LYS A 201 6.12 -3.76 12.15
N ALA A 202 6.00 -2.43 12.13
CA ALA A 202 5.23 -1.66 13.11
C ALA A 202 3.74 -2.06 13.19
N TYR A 203 3.18 -2.64 12.13
CA TYR A 203 1.78 -3.07 12.03
C TYR A 203 1.60 -4.59 12.06
N ALA A 204 2.58 -5.34 12.59
CA ALA A 204 2.47 -6.79 12.74
C ALA A 204 1.28 -7.20 13.63
N GLU A 205 1.00 -6.45 14.70
CA GLU A 205 -0.15 -6.68 15.58
C GLU A 205 -1.48 -6.59 14.81
N LEU A 206 -1.66 -5.55 13.97
CA LEU A 206 -2.83 -5.41 13.11
C LEU A 206 -3.01 -6.64 12.20
N ARG A 207 -1.91 -7.10 11.58
CA ARG A 207 -1.95 -8.27 10.69
C ARG A 207 -2.26 -9.57 11.43
N ASN A 208 -1.78 -9.71 12.67
CA ASN A 208 -2.10 -10.86 13.51
C ASN A 208 -3.58 -10.87 13.90
N ILE A 209 -4.12 -9.74 14.36
CA ILE A 209 -5.56 -9.60 14.66
C ILE A 209 -6.40 -9.98 13.43
N ARG A 210 -6.03 -9.47 12.24
CA ARG A 210 -6.72 -9.82 10.99
C ARG A 210 -6.65 -11.31 10.67
N ALA A 211 -5.49 -11.94 10.87
CA ALA A 211 -5.31 -13.36 10.63
C ALA A 211 -6.14 -14.22 11.61
N ASP A 212 -6.23 -13.81 12.87
CA ASP A 212 -7.03 -14.50 13.88
C ASP A 212 -8.52 -14.41 13.56
N LEU A 213 -9.02 -13.23 13.16
CA LEU A 213 -10.40 -13.05 12.68
C LEU A 213 -10.70 -13.94 11.46
N ARG A 214 -9.80 -13.99 10.47
CA ARG A 214 -9.98 -14.91 9.32
C ARG A 214 -10.03 -16.36 9.75
N LYS A 215 -9.19 -16.77 10.70
CA LYS A 215 -9.15 -18.15 11.20
C LYS A 215 -10.41 -18.51 11.97
N SER A 216 -11.00 -17.57 12.72
CA SER A 216 -12.26 -17.79 13.43
C SER A 216 -13.51 -17.60 12.57
N GLY A 217 -13.36 -17.15 11.31
CA GLY A 217 -14.49 -16.85 10.42
C GLY A 217 -15.25 -15.57 10.83
N GLU A 218 -14.64 -14.73 11.66
CA GLU A 218 -15.23 -13.47 12.11
C GLU A 218 -15.06 -12.35 11.08
N PRO A 219 -15.96 -11.36 11.07
CA PRO A 219 -15.82 -10.19 10.23
C PRO A 219 -14.53 -9.40 10.52
N ILE A 220 -13.72 -9.17 9.49
CA ILE A 220 -12.56 -8.28 9.56
C ILE A 220 -13.08 -6.84 9.61
N SER A 221 -13.22 -6.27 10.81
CA SER A 221 -13.75 -4.92 11.02
C SER A 221 -12.66 -3.88 11.28
N GLY A 222 -12.93 -2.62 10.92
CA GLY A 222 -11.99 -1.54 11.19
C GLY A 222 -11.77 -1.29 12.67
N VAL A 223 -12.80 -1.47 13.51
CA VAL A 223 -12.69 -1.34 14.97
C VAL A 223 -11.70 -2.36 15.54
N ALA A 224 -11.79 -3.62 15.09
CA ALA A 224 -10.89 -4.67 15.57
C ALA A 224 -9.44 -4.40 15.12
N LEU A 225 -9.24 -4.09 13.83
CA LEU A 225 -7.89 -3.84 13.29
C LEU A 225 -7.24 -2.57 13.86
N ALA A 226 -8.03 -1.57 14.25
CA ALA A 226 -7.51 -0.36 14.87
C ALA A 226 -6.69 -0.63 16.14
N ASN A 227 -6.95 -1.72 16.87
CA ASN A 227 -6.16 -2.10 18.04
C ASN A 227 -4.66 -2.30 17.72
N GLY A 228 -4.34 -2.69 16.49
CA GLY A 228 -2.97 -2.86 16.01
C GLY A 228 -2.30 -1.58 15.47
N LEU A 229 -2.91 -0.40 15.64
CA LEU A 229 -2.42 0.88 15.13
C LEU A 229 -1.67 1.74 16.16
N LYS A 230 -1.31 1.20 17.32
CA LYS A 230 -0.58 1.95 18.37
C LYS A 230 0.66 2.67 17.82
N SER A 231 1.40 2.01 16.93
CA SER A 231 2.63 2.57 16.32
C SER A 231 2.38 3.55 15.18
N TYR A 232 1.13 3.77 14.76
CA TYR A 232 0.79 4.68 13.67
C TYR A 232 0.98 6.15 14.08
N SER A 233 0.80 6.45 15.38
CA SER A 233 0.88 7.79 15.93
C SER A 233 1.70 7.78 17.21
N GLU A 234 2.47 8.85 17.46
CA GLU A 234 3.16 9.08 18.73
C GLU A 234 2.20 9.12 19.93
N ARG A 235 0.89 9.34 19.68
CA ARG A 235 -0.17 9.28 20.70
C ARG A 235 -0.55 7.87 21.15
N GLY A 236 -0.06 6.82 20.50
CA GLY A 236 -0.27 5.43 20.94
C GLY A 236 -1.74 5.04 21.06
N GLN A 237 -2.15 4.52 22.23
CA GLN A 237 -3.52 4.06 22.47
C GLN A 237 -4.57 5.15 22.28
N ALA A 238 -4.28 6.41 22.64
CA ALA A 238 -5.24 7.50 22.46
C ALA A 238 -5.58 7.76 20.99
N TYR A 239 -4.67 7.42 20.06
CA TYR A 239 -4.96 7.43 18.63
C TYR A 239 -5.93 6.31 18.24
N VAL A 240 -5.69 5.09 18.76
CA VAL A 240 -6.55 3.92 18.53
C VAL A 240 -7.98 4.20 18.97
N ASP A 241 -8.17 4.73 20.18
CA ASP A 241 -9.49 5.01 20.74
C ASP A 241 -10.24 6.06 19.90
N GLU A 242 -9.53 7.06 19.39
CA GLU A 242 -10.08 8.09 18.52
C GLU A 242 -10.51 7.51 17.16
N VAL A 243 -9.68 6.67 16.54
CA VAL A 243 -10.02 5.98 15.29
C VAL A 243 -11.25 5.11 15.47
N GLN A 244 -11.31 4.30 16.53
CA GLN A 244 -12.47 3.46 16.83
C GLN A 244 -13.74 4.30 17.08
N SER A 245 -13.62 5.42 17.79
CA SER A 245 -14.73 6.35 18.02
C SER A 245 -15.21 6.97 16.70
N MET A 246 -14.30 7.41 15.84
CA MET A 246 -14.63 7.94 14.53
C MET A 246 -15.30 6.90 13.62
N ILE A 247 -14.86 5.64 13.64
CA ILE A 247 -15.50 4.56 12.88
C ILE A 247 -16.97 4.45 13.31
N ARG A 248 -17.25 4.34 14.61
CA ARG A 248 -18.61 4.21 15.15
C ARG A 248 -19.47 5.45 14.86
N TYR A 249 -18.94 6.65 15.12
CA TYR A 249 -19.69 7.89 14.95
C TYR A 249 -20.08 8.17 13.49
N ASN A 250 -19.26 7.72 12.54
CA ASN A 250 -19.45 7.98 11.12
C ASN A 250 -19.95 6.74 10.35
N GLU A 251 -20.42 5.69 11.04
CA GLU A 251 -20.84 4.42 10.45
C GLU A 251 -21.79 4.60 9.26
N LYS A 252 -22.75 5.52 9.37
CA LYS A 252 -23.72 5.84 8.32
C LYS A 252 -23.10 6.25 6.98
N TYR A 253 -21.84 6.68 6.95
CA TYR A 253 -21.14 7.04 5.73
C TYR A 253 -20.33 5.89 5.14
N TRP A 254 -19.91 4.91 5.95
CA TRP A 254 -19.00 3.83 5.50
C TRP A 254 -19.74 2.77 4.67
N SER A 255 -20.99 2.50 5.02
CA SER A 255 -21.87 1.56 4.32
C SER A 255 -22.49 2.14 3.05
N GLN A 256 -22.40 3.46 2.82
CA GLN A 256 -22.90 4.09 1.59
C GLN A 256 -21.89 3.87 0.45
N GLY A 257 -22.31 3.15 -0.59
CA GLY A 257 -21.54 2.86 -1.81
C GLY A 257 -21.51 1.39 -2.18
#